data_AF-A0A9P0T9P7-F1
#
_entry.id   AF-A0A9P0T9P7-F1
#
_cell.length_a   1.000
_cell.length_b   1.000
_cell.length_c   1.000
_cell.angle_alpha   90.00
_cell.angle_beta   90.00
_cell.angle_gamma   90.00
#
_symmetry.space_group_name_H-M   'P 1'
#
loop_
_entity.id
_entity.type
_entity.pdbx_description
1 polymer ?
#
loop_
_entity_poly.entity_id
_entity_poly.type
_entity_poly.pdbx_seq_one_letter_code
_entity_poly.pdbx_strand_id
1 'polypeptide(L)'
;MLTENSCVFTLKFLLVPILVCVLEKTYHRFTRPLVLTKNGWVRGLYSSDGDYDMFFGIPYGKVTTENPFGVADSYTKYDGVFEATDNSKNCPQFDDLSNSFGGTLDCLNLNIYVPRGGKKLPVMVYIFGGRFMFGFAGKFVNNTLYGPQHLVRYGVIYAVFNYRLGPYGFLCPGTREVPGNTGLKDQTLAIRWIKDNIEHFGGDVNKITLFGHSSGAISVDHQVHSQPYELFQQVILQSGTSLYPFSVLPANDTLPSIIARKLGYVTDNVDKALKFLSRKNPLDVVKASVSIQYQYTPCIEPRFEGVENIITDYSVNTVPQVKNRRFLIGHTKDEYNFVYAKFPNAYFDTYDMFEEFLSKAFHLNETEMETSVAEVKRFYKVNKVSSLLRENIVNFTSDIVFSNPLLRQMERFVNNGSDKIYYYVFTYYGGRNLHQVINKLRTGGAMHADEVGYIYQSTVLGDISSDDQLMVDRITTLWTNFAKYGYSLDARTVGSGETKTKRCTPAPKLRSETSTYSCAEVNNALYGRINGKGRGAGRVEACAGSSSLARAALAARRSLLEPPQRYQYESALSVDCASDTDLTRDTSVNRVLWVTAIRTRRRFFNG
;
A
#
# COMPACT_ATOMS: atom_id res chain seq x y z
N MET A 1 -66.27 37.86 22.24
CA MET A 1 -65.91 36.50 21.74
C MET A 1 -65.00 36.66 20.53
N LEU A 2 -64.13 35.68 20.24
CA LEU A 2 -63.08 35.69 19.19
C LEU A 2 -61.74 36.39 19.54
N THR A 3 -61.06 35.97 20.63
CA THR A 3 -59.60 36.22 20.78
C THR A 3 -58.79 35.05 21.37
N GLU A 4 -59.36 34.15 22.16
CA GLU A 4 -58.58 33.06 22.80
C GLU A 4 -58.34 31.82 21.91
N ASN A 5 -59.23 31.53 20.95
CA ASN A 5 -59.16 30.28 20.16
C ASN A 5 -58.04 30.25 19.11
N SER A 6 -57.50 31.40 18.65
CA SER A 6 -56.42 31.41 17.64
C SER A 6 -55.11 30.85 18.20
N CYS A 7 -54.73 31.18 19.44
CA CYS A 7 -53.45 30.77 20.00
C CYS A 7 -53.36 29.25 20.20
N VAL A 8 -54.46 28.64 20.64
CA VAL A 8 -54.58 27.17 20.82
C VAL A 8 -54.50 26.42 19.48
N PHE A 9 -55.04 27.00 18.40
CA PHE A 9 -54.92 26.43 17.06
C PHE A 9 -53.49 26.47 16.54
N THR A 10 -52.80 27.62 16.62
CA THR A 10 -51.41 27.74 16.16
C THR A 10 -50.46 26.82 16.94
N LEU A 11 -50.69 26.64 18.26
CA LEU A 11 -49.89 25.73 19.09
C LEU A 11 -50.05 24.26 18.66
N LYS A 12 -51.28 23.82 18.33
CA LYS A 12 -51.53 22.47 17.80
C LYS A 12 -50.84 22.23 16.45
N PHE A 13 -50.80 23.23 15.57
CA PHE A 13 -50.11 23.14 14.28
C PHE A 13 -48.58 23.07 14.38
N LEU A 14 -47.97 23.51 15.49
CA LEU A 14 -46.54 23.31 15.78
C LEU A 14 -46.26 21.98 16.48
N LEU A 15 -47.16 21.51 17.35
CA LEU A 15 -46.98 20.26 18.07
C LEU A 15 -46.97 19.03 17.16
N VAL A 16 -47.77 18.99 16.09
CA VAL A 16 -47.78 17.86 15.13
C VAL A 16 -46.44 17.68 14.40
N PRO A 17 -45.85 18.68 13.71
CA PRO A 17 -44.56 18.52 13.06
C PRO A 17 -43.40 18.31 14.04
N ILE A 18 -43.48 18.85 15.27
CA ILE A 18 -42.51 18.51 16.34
C ILE A 18 -42.65 17.03 16.73
N LEU A 19 -43.87 16.54 16.95
CA LEU A 19 -44.13 15.14 17.30
C LEU A 19 -43.71 14.19 16.16
N VAL A 20 -43.96 14.54 14.90
CA VAL A 20 -43.48 13.78 13.72
C VAL A 20 -41.95 13.78 13.68
N CYS A 21 -41.28 14.93 13.82
CA CYS A 21 -39.81 14.99 13.92
C CYS A 21 -39.26 14.16 15.09
N VAL A 22 -39.94 14.13 16.24
CA VAL A 22 -39.53 13.33 17.41
C VAL A 22 -39.75 11.83 17.15
N LEU A 23 -40.88 11.43 16.57
CA LEU A 23 -41.18 10.05 16.21
C LEU A 23 -40.25 9.54 15.11
N GLU A 24 -39.95 10.34 14.10
CA GLU A 24 -39.02 10.03 13.01
C GLU A 24 -37.58 9.89 13.53
N LYS A 25 -37.10 10.83 14.35
CA LYS A 25 -35.79 10.70 15.04
C LYS A 25 -35.74 9.49 15.96
N THR A 26 -36.82 9.15 16.65
CA THR A 26 -36.90 7.99 17.54
C THR A 26 -36.91 6.69 16.74
N TYR A 27 -37.70 6.60 15.68
CA TYR A 27 -37.78 5.48 14.76
C TYR A 27 -36.42 5.21 14.09
N HIS A 28 -35.76 6.25 13.56
CA HIS A 28 -34.39 6.13 13.05
C HIS A 28 -33.40 5.70 14.14
N ARG A 29 -33.51 6.20 15.38
CA ARG A 29 -32.62 5.79 16.48
C ARG A 29 -32.74 4.29 16.82
N PHE A 30 -33.95 3.72 16.73
CA PHE A 30 -34.21 2.29 16.98
C PHE A 30 -33.96 1.38 15.78
N THR A 31 -34.00 1.89 14.54
CA THR A 31 -33.80 1.08 13.32
C THR A 31 -32.36 1.02 12.82
N ARG A 32 -31.48 1.94 13.26
CA ARG A 32 -30.04 1.94 12.85
C ARG A 32 -29.38 0.56 13.00
N PRO A 33 -28.50 0.18 12.06
CA PRO A 33 -27.90 -1.15 12.02
C PRO A 33 -27.09 -1.42 13.30
N LEU A 34 -27.35 -2.56 13.92
CA LEU A 34 -26.79 -2.96 15.22
C LEU A 34 -26.14 -4.33 15.09
N VAL A 35 -24.84 -4.41 15.38
CA VAL A 35 -24.03 -5.62 15.28
C VAL A 35 -23.46 -5.97 16.65
N LEU A 36 -23.56 -7.24 17.05
CA LEU A 36 -22.85 -7.78 18.20
C LEU A 36 -21.51 -8.35 17.72
N THR A 37 -20.40 -7.70 18.07
CA THR A 37 -19.05 -8.19 17.82
C THR A 37 -18.53 -8.96 19.03
N LYS A 38 -17.36 -9.60 18.94
CA LYS A 38 -16.71 -10.23 20.12
C LYS A 38 -16.40 -9.22 21.23
N ASN A 39 -16.20 -7.95 20.85
CA ASN A 39 -15.88 -6.86 21.77
C ASN A 39 -17.15 -6.17 22.33
N GLY A 40 -18.33 -6.38 21.75
CA GLY A 40 -19.60 -5.85 22.26
C GLY A 40 -20.53 -5.33 21.18
N TRP A 41 -21.55 -4.57 21.58
CA TRP A 41 -22.52 -4.01 20.64
C TRP A 41 -21.98 -2.78 19.94
N VAL A 42 -22.14 -2.73 18.62
CA VAL A 42 -21.74 -1.62 17.75
C VAL A 42 -22.96 -1.18 16.93
N ARG A 43 -23.36 0.08 17.06
CA ARG A 43 -24.49 0.68 16.32
C ARG A 43 -23.98 1.65 15.27
N GLY A 44 -24.22 1.34 14.01
CA GLY A 44 -23.81 2.15 12.86
C GLY A 44 -24.85 3.17 12.42
N LEU A 45 -24.72 3.58 11.17
CA LEU A 45 -25.57 4.49 10.42
C LEU A 45 -26.01 3.82 9.11
N TYR A 46 -27.19 4.20 8.61
CA TYR A 46 -27.54 3.96 7.22
C TYR A 46 -26.83 4.97 6.33
N SER A 47 -26.28 4.55 5.17
CA SER A 47 -25.84 5.53 4.18
C SER A 47 -27.03 6.27 3.57
N SER A 48 -26.83 7.55 3.28
CA SER A 48 -27.71 8.42 2.50
C SER A 48 -27.40 8.41 0.99
N ASP A 49 -26.29 7.80 0.56
CA ASP A 49 -25.79 7.85 -0.82
C ASP A 49 -25.69 6.47 -1.52
N GLY A 50 -26.19 5.41 -0.87
CA GLY A 50 -26.23 4.07 -1.46
C GLY A 50 -26.84 3.03 -0.51
N ASP A 51 -27.01 1.80 -1.02
CA ASP A 51 -27.60 0.69 -0.26
C ASP A 51 -26.55 -0.06 0.58
N TYR A 52 -25.98 0.65 1.55
CA TYR A 52 -25.01 0.11 2.49
C TYR A 52 -25.13 0.74 3.88
N ASP A 53 -24.59 0.02 4.86
CA ASP A 53 -24.49 0.42 6.26
C ASP A 53 -23.06 0.88 6.57
N MET A 54 -22.93 1.83 7.47
CA MET A 54 -21.67 2.49 7.83
C MET A 54 -21.44 2.37 9.33
N PHE A 55 -20.25 1.94 9.74
CA PHE A 55 -19.85 1.89 11.15
C PHE A 55 -18.53 2.63 11.29
N PHE A 56 -18.55 3.77 11.97
CA PHE A 56 -17.42 4.69 12.04
C PHE A 56 -16.69 4.68 13.38
N GLY A 57 -15.37 4.85 13.34
CA GLY A 57 -14.57 5.11 14.52
C GLY A 57 -14.51 3.97 15.53
N ILE A 58 -14.80 2.73 15.13
CA ILE A 58 -14.78 1.56 16.02
C ILE A 58 -13.35 1.38 16.56
N PRO A 59 -13.10 1.45 17.88
CA PRO A 59 -11.76 1.29 18.40
C PRO A 59 -11.36 -0.19 18.37
N TYR A 60 -10.16 -0.44 17.84
CA TYR A 60 -9.53 -1.77 17.79
C TYR A 60 -8.33 -1.87 18.76
N GLY A 61 -7.75 -0.73 19.14
CA GLY A 61 -6.65 -0.65 20.10
C GLY A 61 -6.73 0.61 20.97
N LYS A 62 -5.85 0.69 21.97
CA LYS A 62 -5.71 1.84 22.86
C LYS A 62 -4.24 2.21 23.03
N VAL A 63 -3.91 3.48 22.77
CA VAL A 63 -2.58 4.04 23.04
C VAL A 63 -2.46 4.37 24.52
N THR A 64 -1.43 3.85 25.20
CA THR A 64 -1.14 4.21 26.59
C THR A 64 -0.55 5.62 26.66
N THR A 65 -1.01 6.42 27.61
CA THR A 65 -0.55 7.82 27.78
C THR A 65 0.88 7.91 28.34
N GLU A 66 1.31 6.86 29.03
CA GLU A 66 2.61 6.76 29.69
C GLU A 66 3.71 6.45 28.67
N ASN A 67 3.39 5.62 27.67
CA ASN A 67 4.27 5.22 26.57
C ASN A 67 3.52 5.26 25.21
N PRO A 68 3.21 6.46 24.67
CA PRO A 68 2.48 6.62 23.41
C PRO A 68 3.30 6.22 22.17
N PHE A 69 4.58 5.89 22.35
CA PHE A 69 5.49 5.39 21.33
C PHE A 69 5.54 3.85 21.29
N GLY A 70 5.17 3.19 22.39
CA GLY A 70 5.18 1.74 22.51
C GLY A 70 3.99 1.04 21.85
N VAL A 71 3.97 -0.29 21.95
CA VAL A 71 2.89 -1.14 21.45
C VAL A 71 1.56 -0.75 22.13
N ALA A 72 0.48 -0.67 21.35
CA ALA A 72 -0.86 -0.38 21.87
C ALA A 72 -1.53 -1.64 22.45
N ASP A 73 -2.38 -1.44 23.46
CA ASP A 73 -3.23 -2.50 24.00
C ASP A 73 -4.35 -2.85 23.02
N SER A 74 -4.76 -4.10 22.98
CA SER A 74 -5.97 -4.52 22.27
C SER A 74 -7.22 -3.96 22.93
N TYR A 75 -8.17 -3.44 22.13
CA TYR A 75 -9.44 -2.97 22.68
C TYR A 75 -10.34 -4.18 22.93
N THR A 76 -10.38 -4.68 24.17
CA THR A 76 -11.01 -5.98 24.48
C THR A 76 -12.53 -5.92 24.58
N LYS A 77 -13.14 -4.87 25.15
CA LYS A 77 -14.59 -4.80 25.37
C LYS A 77 -15.14 -3.37 25.37
N TYR A 78 -16.26 -3.14 24.67
CA TYR A 78 -17.03 -1.89 24.69
C TYR A 78 -17.96 -1.81 25.90
N ASP A 79 -18.06 -0.63 26.51
CA ASP A 79 -19.03 -0.35 27.56
C ASP A 79 -20.42 -0.10 26.97
N GLY A 80 -21.27 -1.12 27.02
CA GLY A 80 -22.64 -1.06 26.51
C GLY A 80 -22.71 -1.14 24.98
N VAL A 81 -23.25 -0.10 24.35
CA VAL A 81 -23.37 0.01 22.88
C VAL A 81 -22.45 1.12 22.39
N PHE A 82 -21.45 0.77 21.58
CA PHE A 82 -20.61 1.74 20.90
C PHE A 82 -21.38 2.41 19.74
N GLU A 83 -21.56 3.73 19.82
CA GLU A 83 -22.20 4.53 18.77
C GLU A 83 -21.16 4.87 17.69
N ALA A 84 -21.15 4.07 16.61
CA ALA A 84 -20.16 4.11 15.55
C ALA A 84 -20.50 5.19 14.50
N THR A 85 -20.49 6.46 14.92
CA THR A 85 -21.01 7.60 14.14
C THR A 85 -19.97 8.66 13.77
N ASP A 86 -18.73 8.57 14.27
CA ASP A 86 -17.67 9.56 14.06
C ASP A 86 -16.46 8.93 13.35
N ASN A 87 -16.13 9.43 12.15
CA ASN A 87 -14.96 9.03 11.37
C ASN A 87 -13.86 10.12 11.31
N SER A 88 -13.88 11.10 12.22
CA SER A 88 -12.97 12.25 12.23
C SER A 88 -11.77 12.13 13.17
N LYS A 89 -11.71 11.08 13.99
CA LYS A 89 -10.58 10.77 14.88
C LYS A 89 -9.36 10.25 14.12
N ASN A 90 -8.40 11.13 13.83
CA ASN A 90 -7.18 10.78 13.10
C ASN A 90 -5.94 10.83 14.03
N CYS A 91 -4.87 10.12 13.66
CA CYS A 91 -3.63 10.13 14.44
C CYS A 91 -2.85 11.45 14.29
N PRO A 92 -1.99 11.84 15.26
CA PRO A 92 -1.33 13.14 15.28
C PRO A 92 -0.36 13.27 14.11
N GLN A 93 -0.60 14.24 13.24
CA GLN A 93 0.15 14.41 11.99
C GLN A 93 0.15 15.86 11.51
N PHE A 94 1.01 16.15 10.53
CA PHE A 94 0.85 17.26 9.59
C PHE A 94 0.30 16.66 8.29
N ASP A 95 -0.89 17.08 7.87
CA ASP A 95 -1.51 16.61 6.63
C ASP A 95 -1.16 17.55 5.48
N ASP A 96 -0.44 17.02 4.48
CA ASP A 96 -0.02 17.74 3.28
C ASP A 96 -1.24 18.27 2.46
N LEU A 97 -2.41 17.61 2.53
CA LEU A 97 -3.58 17.98 1.73
C LEU A 97 -4.31 19.22 2.25
N SER A 98 -4.49 19.31 3.57
CA SER A 98 -5.08 20.46 4.25
C SER A 98 -4.04 21.50 4.70
N ASN A 99 -2.74 21.21 4.55
CA ASN A 99 -1.63 22.02 5.02
C ASN A 99 -1.76 22.38 6.52
N SER A 100 -2.14 21.39 7.34
CA SER A 100 -2.52 21.63 8.74
C SER A 100 -2.05 20.53 9.70
N PHE A 101 -1.83 20.90 10.96
CA PHE A 101 -1.56 19.95 12.04
C PHE A 101 -2.88 19.53 12.71
N GLY A 102 -3.06 18.24 12.94
CA GLY A 102 -4.27 17.73 13.60
C GLY A 102 -4.15 16.28 14.05
N GLY A 103 -5.19 15.81 14.73
CA GLY A 103 -5.28 14.45 15.27
C GLY A 103 -5.09 14.35 16.79
N THR A 104 -5.23 13.13 17.30
CA THR A 104 -5.21 12.76 18.72
C THR A 104 -4.54 11.39 18.91
N LEU A 105 -4.08 11.05 20.11
CA LEU A 105 -3.59 9.69 20.41
C LEU A 105 -4.73 8.67 20.53
N ASP A 106 -5.97 9.11 20.75
CA ASP A 106 -7.18 8.28 20.65
C ASP A 106 -7.59 8.08 19.17
N CYS A 107 -6.71 7.45 18.40
CA CYS A 107 -6.84 7.32 16.94
C CYS A 107 -6.82 5.88 16.40
N LEU A 108 -6.69 4.86 17.25
CA LEU A 108 -6.63 3.45 16.81
C LEU A 108 -8.04 2.90 16.57
N ASN A 109 -8.65 3.44 15.52
CA ASN A 109 -10.02 3.20 15.12
C ASN A 109 -10.13 2.79 13.65
N LEU A 110 -11.25 2.15 13.32
CA LEU A 110 -11.57 1.68 11.98
C LEU A 110 -13.01 1.99 11.56
N ASN A 111 -13.18 2.10 10.24
CA ASN A 111 -14.44 2.34 9.57
C ASN A 111 -14.80 1.09 8.75
N ILE A 112 -16.05 0.61 8.84
CA ILE A 112 -16.57 -0.54 8.08
C ILE A 112 -17.78 -0.11 7.28
N TYR A 113 -17.84 -0.53 6.02
CA TYR A 113 -18.90 -0.26 5.08
C TYR A 113 -19.45 -1.58 4.53
N VAL A 114 -20.73 -1.84 4.77
CA VAL A 114 -21.36 -3.15 4.57
C VAL A 114 -22.53 -3.04 3.58
N PRO A 115 -22.44 -3.64 2.37
CA PRO A 115 -23.57 -3.71 1.45
C PRO A 115 -24.76 -4.45 2.09
N ARG A 116 -25.98 -3.91 1.96
CA ARG A 116 -27.16 -4.51 2.60
C ARG A 116 -27.52 -5.87 1.99
N GLY A 117 -28.16 -6.71 2.81
CA GLY A 117 -28.65 -8.04 2.42
C GLY A 117 -27.58 -9.11 2.17
N GLY A 118 -26.29 -8.74 2.13
CA GLY A 118 -25.18 -9.67 1.91
C GLY A 118 -24.84 -10.53 3.12
N LYS A 119 -24.39 -11.76 2.86
CA LYS A 119 -23.79 -12.68 3.84
C LYS A 119 -22.60 -13.40 3.23
N LYS A 120 -21.57 -13.70 4.03
CA LYS A 120 -20.27 -14.24 3.58
C LYS A 120 -19.69 -13.39 2.42
N LEU A 121 -19.77 -12.07 2.55
CA LEU A 121 -19.21 -11.14 1.58
C LEU A 121 -17.67 -11.12 1.65
N PRO A 122 -16.96 -11.04 0.51
CA PRO A 122 -15.53 -10.78 0.50
C PRO A 122 -15.21 -9.45 1.19
N VAL A 123 -14.10 -9.42 1.91
CA VAL A 123 -13.69 -8.28 2.73
C VAL A 123 -12.45 -7.65 2.11
N MET A 124 -12.49 -6.35 1.85
CA MET A 124 -11.36 -5.56 1.35
C MET A 124 -10.89 -4.62 2.46
N VAL A 125 -9.68 -4.84 2.98
CA VAL A 125 -9.08 -4.11 4.10
C VAL A 125 -7.96 -3.21 3.59
N TYR A 126 -8.17 -1.89 3.63
CA TYR A 126 -7.24 -0.91 3.08
C TYR A 126 -6.32 -0.30 4.14
N ILE A 127 -5.02 -0.29 3.83
CA ILE A 127 -3.97 0.48 4.51
C ILE A 127 -3.63 1.67 3.62
N PHE A 128 -3.91 2.89 4.10
CA PHE A 128 -3.62 4.10 3.34
C PHE A 128 -2.11 4.37 3.19
N GLY A 129 -1.76 5.16 2.17
CA GLY A 129 -0.41 5.69 1.99
C GLY A 129 -0.23 7.06 2.66
N GLY A 130 1.00 7.57 2.64
CA GLY A 130 1.34 8.90 3.14
C GLY A 130 2.73 8.98 3.78
N ARG A 131 3.71 8.28 3.18
CA ARG A 131 5.13 8.29 3.59
C ARG A 131 5.35 7.93 5.08
N PHE A 132 4.44 7.15 5.66
CA PHE A 132 4.39 6.86 7.10
C PHE A 132 4.26 8.09 8.03
N MET A 133 4.00 9.28 7.47
CA MET A 133 3.96 10.57 8.18
C MET A 133 2.56 11.16 8.28
N PHE A 134 1.72 10.93 7.26
CA PHE A 134 0.36 11.42 7.16
C PHE A 134 -0.57 10.36 6.55
N GLY A 135 -1.87 10.65 6.52
CA GLY A 135 -2.93 9.77 6.04
C GLY A 135 -4.04 9.59 7.07
N PHE A 136 -5.25 9.26 6.59
CA PHE A 136 -6.45 9.15 7.40
C PHE A 136 -7.47 8.18 6.81
N ALA A 137 -8.18 7.44 7.66
CA ALA A 137 -9.16 6.42 7.27
C ALA A 137 -10.59 6.95 7.04
N GLY A 138 -10.85 8.21 7.39
CA GLY A 138 -12.19 8.79 7.35
C GLY A 138 -12.16 10.23 6.88
N LYS A 139 -12.54 11.16 7.77
CA LYS A 139 -12.63 12.59 7.48
C LYS A 139 -11.49 13.35 8.17
N PHE A 140 -10.69 14.12 7.44
CA PHE A 140 -9.67 15.02 7.99
C PHE A 140 -9.90 16.44 7.47
N VAL A 141 -10.11 17.42 8.37
CA VAL A 141 -10.33 18.85 8.04
C VAL A 141 -11.29 19.04 6.85
N ASN A 142 -12.48 18.46 6.97
CA ASN A 142 -13.55 18.43 5.96
C ASN A 142 -13.31 17.63 4.67
N ASN A 143 -12.14 17.01 4.48
CA ASN A 143 -11.83 16.15 3.34
C ASN A 143 -12.07 14.67 3.66
N THR A 144 -12.59 13.92 2.68
CA THR A 144 -12.62 12.45 2.66
C THR A 144 -11.92 11.98 1.38
N LEU A 145 -10.91 11.11 1.50
CA LEU A 145 -10.11 10.67 0.36
C LEU A 145 -10.43 9.23 -0.11
N TYR A 146 -10.78 8.34 0.83
CA TYR A 146 -10.95 6.90 0.60
C TYR A 146 -12.41 6.45 0.77
N GLY A 147 -13.34 7.14 0.10
CA GLY A 147 -14.77 6.88 0.20
C GLY A 147 -15.18 5.52 -0.39
N PRO A 148 -16.12 4.80 0.26
CA PRO A 148 -16.48 3.41 -0.05
C PRO A 148 -17.18 3.18 -1.39
N GLN A 149 -17.85 4.21 -1.92
CA GLN A 149 -19.00 4.10 -2.82
C GLN A 149 -18.70 3.28 -4.07
N HIS A 150 -17.52 3.51 -4.68
CA HIS A 150 -17.13 2.82 -5.91
C HIS A 150 -16.83 1.33 -5.71
N LEU A 151 -16.47 0.90 -4.49
CA LEU A 151 -16.20 -0.49 -4.12
C LEU A 151 -17.45 -1.22 -3.61
N VAL A 152 -18.16 -0.65 -2.62
CA VAL A 152 -19.26 -1.35 -1.92
C VAL A 152 -20.44 -1.67 -2.85
N ARG A 153 -20.66 -0.85 -3.89
CA ARG A 153 -21.66 -1.12 -4.95
C ARG A 153 -21.45 -2.44 -5.71
N TYR A 154 -20.27 -3.06 -5.59
CA TYR A 154 -19.99 -4.38 -6.15
C TYR A 154 -20.21 -5.54 -5.15
N GLY A 155 -20.80 -5.31 -3.97
CA GLY A 155 -21.07 -6.39 -3.02
C GLY A 155 -19.82 -6.94 -2.35
N VAL A 156 -18.94 -6.05 -1.88
CA VAL A 156 -17.81 -6.36 -1.00
C VAL A 156 -17.92 -5.51 0.27
N ILE A 157 -17.50 -6.03 1.41
CA ILE A 157 -17.31 -5.22 2.61
C ILE A 157 -16.00 -4.46 2.45
N TYR A 158 -16.04 -3.15 2.67
CA TYR A 158 -14.84 -2.32 2.67
C TYR A 158 -14.53 -1.90 4.11
N ALA A 159 -13.28 -2.08 4.54
CA ALA A 159 -12.78 -1.66 5.83
C ALA A 159 -11.50 -0.85 5.67
N VAL A 160 -11.36 0.22 6.43
CA VAL A 160 -10.19 1.11 6.42
C VAL A 160 -9.95 1.63 7.83
N PHE A 161 -8.69 1.75 8.25
CA PHE A 161 -8.36 2.01 9.64
C PHE A 161 -7.18 2.99 9.79
N ASN A 162 -7.20 3.75 10.87
CA ASN A 162 -6.13 4.66 11.25
C ASN A 162 -5.05 3.88 12.03
N TYR A 163 -3.77 4.17 11.78
CA TYR A 163 -2.62 3.64 12.50
C TYR A 163 -1.66 4.79 12.85
N ARG A 164 -0.82 4.68 13.89
CA ARG A 164 0.07 5.80 14.27
C ARG A 164 1.11 6.10 13.19
N LEU A 165 1.44 7.38 13.07
CA LEU A 165 2.28 7.95 12.02
C LEU A 165 3.44 8.78 12.62
N GLY A 166 4.44 9.09 11.80
CA GLY A 166 5.59 9.93 12.13
C GLY A 166 6.25 9.52 13.46
N PRO A 167 6.47 10.45 14.41
CA PRO A 167 7.13 10.14 15.68
C PRO A 167 6.33 9.17 16.56
N TYR A 168 5.02 8.99 16.35
CA TYR A 168 4.20 8.07 17.17
C TYR A 168 4.11 6.66 16.58
N GLY A 169 4.33 6.49 15.28
CA GLY A 169 4.28 5.19 14.60
C GLY A 169 5.65 4.61 14.24
N PHE A 170 6.64 5.46 13.95
CA PHE A 170 7.88 5.09 13.28
C PHE A 170 9.13 5.70 13.92
N LEU A 171 9.01 6.19 15.15
CA LEU A 171 10.17 6.43 16.02
C LEU A 171 10.73 5.07 16.42
N CYS A 172 11.96 4.78 15.99
CA CYS A 172 12.60 3.47 16.12
C CYS A 172 13.87 3.53 16.97
N PRO A 173 13.79 3.79 18.28
CA PRO A 173 14.97 3.83 19.15
C PRO A 173 15.51 2.43 19.48
N GLY A 174 14.73 1.36 19.26
CA GLY A 174 15.18 -0.01 19.49
C GLY A 174 15.30 -0.39 20.96
N THR A 175 14.64 0.33 21.88
CA THR A 175 14.57 -0.07 23.30
C THR A 175 13.54 -1.16 23.52
N ARG A 176 13.53 -1.83 24.69
CA ARG A 176 12.56 -2.88 25.00
C ARG A 176 11.12 -2.35 25.03
N GLU A 177 10.95 -1.13 25.52
CA GLU A 177 9.67 -0.43 25.69
C GLU A 177 9.20 0.26 24.40
N VAL A 178 10.13 0.60 23.51
CA VAL A 178 9.88 1.22 22.20
C VAL A 178 10.78 0.56 21.14
N PRO A 179 10.50 -0.71 20.76
CA PRO A 179 11.33 -1.47 19.83
C PRO A 179 11.32 -0.90 18.40
N GLY A 180 10.30 -0.09 18.06
CA GLY A 180 10.06 0.42 16.72
C GLY A 180 8.85 -0.24 16.03
N ASN A 181 8.59 0.18 14.79
CA ASN A 181 7.49 -0.28 13.93
C ASN A 181 6.09 -0.25 14.56
N THR A 182 5.88 0.65 15.52
CA THR A 182 4.63 0.79 16.26
C THR A 182 3.41 0.96 15.34
N GLY A 183 3.52 1.73 14.26
CA GLY A 183 2.46 1.87 13.25
C GLY A 183 2.16 0.58 12.46
N LEU A 184 3.14 -0.30 12.25
CA LEU A 184 2.90 -1.64 11.66
C LEU A 184 2.25 -2.60 12.67
N LYS A 185 2.54 -2.43 13.96
CA LYS A 185 1.91 -3.20 15.04
C LYS A 185 0.46 -2.79 15.25
N ASP A 186 0.16 -1.49 15.14
CA ASP A 186 -1.22 -0.97 15.08
C ASP A 186 -2.00 -1.58 13.91
N GLN A 187 -1.40 -1.65 12.70
CA GLN A 187 -2.02 -2.33 11.56
C GLN A 187 -2.28 -3.82 11.83
N THR A 188 -1.32 -4.51 12.43
CA THR A 188 -1.44 -5.93 12.80
C THR A 188 -2.63 -6.14 13.76
N LEU A 189 -2.78 -5.24 14.74
CA LEU A 189 -3.89 -5.25 15.69
C LEU A 189 -5.25 -5.00 15.00
N ALA A 190 -5.32 -4.05 14.07
CA ALA A 190 -6.53 -3.81 13.26
C ALA A 190 -6.89 -5.03 12.39
N ILE A 191 -5.91 -5.66 11.74
CA ILE A 191 -6.12 -6.86 10.91
C ILE A 191 -6.63 -8.03 11.77
N ARG A 192 -6.07 -8.24 12.98
CA ARG A 192 -6.55 -9.24 13.94
C ARG A 192 -7.99 -8.94 14.37
N TRP A 193 -8.30 -7.70 14.76
CA TRP A 193 -9.66 -7.28 15.10
C TRP A 193 -10.66 -7.56 13.96
N ILE A 194 -10.28 -7.26 12.71
CA ILE A 194 -11.13 -7.52 11.53
C ILE A 194 -11.34 -9.02 11.35
N LYS A 195 -10.27 -9.82 11.39
CA LYS A 195 -10.37 -11.28 11.28
C LYS A 195 -11.29 -11.88 12.35
N ASP A 196 -11.24 -11.34 13.57
CA ASP A 196 -12.05 -11.79 14.70
C ASP A 196 -13.53 -11.38 14.63
N ASN A 197 -13.84 -10.23 14.02
CA ASN A 197 -15.16 -9.62 14.12
C ASN A 197 -15.97 -9.56 12.81
N ILE A 198 -15.33 -9.59 11.64
CA ILE A 198 -16.01 -9.24 10.37
C ILE A 198 -17.15 -10.17 9.96
N GLU A 199 -17.19 -11.41 10.45
CA GLU A 199 -18.32 -12.33 10.25
C GLU A 199 -19.64 -11.78 10.81
N HIS A 200 -19.60 -11.07 11.94
CA HIS A 200 -20.77 -10.43 12.54
C HIS A 200 -21.33 -9.29 11.68
N PHE A 201 -20.49 -8.68 10.83
CA PHE A 201 -20.85 -7.70 9.81
C PHE A 201 -21.24 -8.37 8.47
N GLY A 202 -21.41 -9.69 8.43
CA GLY A 202 -21.75 -10.44 7.21
C GLY A 202 -20.56 -10.80 6.32
N GLY A 203 -19.31 -10.60 6.77
CA GLY A 203 -18.10 -10.91 6.02
C GLY A 203 -17.74 -12.40 5.99
N ASP A 204 -16.96 -12.79 4.99
CA ASP A 204 -16.28 -14.08 4.93
C ASP A 204 -14.85 -13.94 5.46
N VAL A 205 -14.61 -14.47 6.66
CA VAL A 205 -13.28 -14.50 7.31
C VAL A 205 -12.22 -15.27 6.51
N ASN A 206 -12.60 -16.04 5.50
CA ASN A 206 -11.69 -16.79 4.62
C ASN A 206 -11.51 -16.12 3.24
N LYS A 207 -12.07 -14.92 3.05
CA LYS A 207 -11.89 -14.07 1.86
C LYS A 207 -11.54 -12.63 2.24
N ILE A 208 -10.52 -12.48 3.07
CA ILE A 208 -9.95 -11.18 3.42
C ILE A 208 -8.85 -10.83 2.41
N THR A 209 -9.05 -9.70 1.71
CA THR A 209 -8.07 -9.07 0.81
C THR A 209 -7.45 -7.87 1.52
N LEU A 210 -6.17 -7.98 1.89
CA LEU A 210 -5.40 -6.87 2.44
C LEU A 210 -4.77 -6.08 1.30
N PHE A 211 -4.95 -4.77 1.28
CA PHE A 211 -4.40 -3.92 0.21
C PHE A 211 -4.01 -2.53 0.67
N GLY A 212 -3.15 -1.88 -0.09
CA GLY A 212 -2.64 -0.55 0.23
C GLY A 212 -1.95 0.10 -0.95
N HIS A 213 -1.70 1.40 -0.83
CA HIS A 213 -1.00 2.22 -1.83
C HIS A 213 0.24 2.89 -1.23
N SER A 214 1.35 2.97 -1.99
CA SER A 214 2.60 3.62 -1.55
C SER A 214 3.13 3.00 -0.24
N SER A 215 3.42 3.79 0.80
CA SER A 215 3.74 3.30 2.16
C SER A 215 2.71 2.33 2.74
N GLY A 216 1.44 2.41 2.30
CA GLY A 216 0.42 1.41 2.61
C GLY A 216 0.69 0.07 1.92
N ALA A 217 1.14 0.05 0.67
CA ALA A 217 1.57 -1.18 0.00
C ALA A 217 2.86 -1.76 0.60
N ILE A 218 3.83 -0.91 0.98
CA ILE A 218 5.02 -1.32 1.75
C ILE A 218 4.59 -2.00 3.06
N SER A 219 3.62 -1.39 3.77
CA SER A 219 3.03 -1.96 4.98
C SER A 219 2.41 -3.35 4.72
N VAL A 220 1.56 -3.48 3.70
CA VAL A 220 0.94 -4.76 3.31
C VAL A 220 1.98 -5.85 3.04
N ASP A 221 3.07 -5.52 2.35
CA ASP A 221 4.14 -6.48 2.07
C ASP A 221 4.91 -6.88 3.35
N HIS A 222 5.14 -5.97 4.31
CA HIS A 222 5.66 -6.38 5.64
C HIS A 222 4.68 -7.28 6.42
N GLN A 223 3.36 -7.07 6.28
CA GLN A 223 2.37 -8.01 6.82
C GLN A 223 2.44 -9.38 6.11
N VAL A 224 2.79 -9.45 4.82
CA VAL A 224 3.02 -10.72 4.09
C VAL A 224 4.26 -11.47 4.59
N HIS A 225 5.30 -10.80 5.09
CA HIS A 225 6.47 -11.48 5.66
C HIS A 225 6.24 -11.89 7.13
N SER A 226 5.51 -11.09 7.91
CA SER A 226 5.37 -11.29 9.38
C SER A 226 4.12 -12.08 9.81
N GLN A 227 3.01 -12.04 9.07
CA GLN A 227 1.73 -12.60 9.50
C GLN A 227 1.37 -13.92 8.79
N PRO A 228 0.59 -14.80 9.44
CA PRO A 228 0.17 -16.07 8.85
C PRO A 228 -0.90 -15.92 7.76
N TYR A 229 -1.17 -17.00 7.02
CA TYR A 229 -2.12 -17.03 5.89
C TYR A 229 -3.57 -16.77 6.32
N GLU A 230 -3.88 -17.17 7.55
CA GLU A 230 -5.21 -17.20 8.13
C GLU A 230 -5.77 -15.79 8.35
N LEU A 231 -4.91 -14.77 8.53
CA LEU A 231 -5.37 -13.38 8.70
C LEU A 231 -5.89 -12.75 7.39
N PHE A 232 -5.29 -13.07 6.24
CA PHE A 232 -5.72 -12.55 4.93
C PHE A 232 -5.24 -13.42 3.77
N GLN A 233 -6.15 -13.79 2.88
CA GLN A 233 -5.89 -14.80 1.84
C GLN A 233 -5.42 -14.17 0.53
N GLN A 234 -5.59 -12.86 0.40
CA GLN A 234 -5.35 -12.12 -0.84
C GLN A 234 -4.68 -10.78 -0.56
N VAL A 235 -3.89 -10.32 -1.53
CA VAL A 235 -3.01 -9.17 -1.40
C VAL A 235 -3.12 -8.30 -2.65
N ILE A 236 -3.27 -6.97 -2.48
CA ILE A 236 -3.05 -6.01 -3.57
C ILE A 236 -1.96 -5.02 -3.16
N LEU A 237 -0.86 -4.97 -3.93
CA LEU A 237 0.24 -4.03 -3.74
C LEU A 237 0.19 -2.97 -4.85
N GLN A 238 -0.13 -1.73 -4.47
CA GLN A 238 -0.19 -0.60 -5.39
C GLN A 238 0.99 0.34 -5.14
N SER A 239 1.92 0.44 -6.10
CA SER A 239 3.02 1.41 -6.09
C SER A 239 3.89 1.36 -4.82
N GLY A 240 4.14 0.17 -4.27
CA GLY A 240 4.99 -0.01 -3.09
C GLY A 240 5.19 -1.47 -2.67
N THR A 241 6.34 -1.73 -2.04
CA THR A 241 6.82 -3.07 -1.62
C THR A 241 7.89 -2.92 -0.54
N SER A 242 8.10 -3.96 0.26
CA SER A 242 9.18 -4.05 1.27
C SER A 242 10.60 -4.09 0.66
N LEU A 243 10.72 -4.11 -0.68
CA LEU A 243 11.98 -3.92 -1.42
C LEU A 243 12.20 -2.48 -1.92
N TYR A 244 11.27 -1.57 -1.66
CA TYR A 244 11.40 -0.16 -2.04
C TYR A 244 12.66 0.44 -1.39
N PRO A 245 13.51 1.22 -2.09
CA PRO A 245 14.69 1.86 -1.49
C PRO A 245 14.30 2.67 -0.24
N PHE A 246 15.03 2.54 0.87
CA PHE A 246 14.70 3.15 2.18
C PHE A 246 13.39 2.66 2.83
N SER A 247 12.79 1.55 2.39
CA SER A 247 11.63 0.93 3.07
C SER A 247 11.93 0.47 4.50
N VAL A 248 13.20 0.16 4.80
CA VAL A 248 13.67 -0.25 6.13
C VAL A 248 15.01 0.41 6.42
N LEU A 249 15.19 0.95 7.63
CA LEU A 249 16.47 1.46 8.15
C LEU A 249 16.89 0.75 9.45
N PRO A 250 18.16 0.85 9.89
CA PRO A 250 18.54 0.48 11.25
C PRO A 250 17.79 1.29 12.31
N ALA A 251 17.68 0.75 13.54
CA ALA A 251 17.20 1.52 14.69
C ALA A 251 18.11 2.75 14.96
N ASN A 252 17.52 3.83 15.49
CA ASN A 252 18.17 5.10 15.78
C ASN A 252 17.67 5.66 17.12
N ASP A 253 18.44 5.40 18.18
CA ASP A 253 18.21 5.84 19.56
C ASP A 253 18.46 7.35 19.78
N THR A 254 19.16 8.02 18.87
CA THR A 254 19.43 9.47 18.96
C THR A 254 18.22 10.33 18.59
N LEU A 255 17.31 9.82 17.76
CA LEU A 255 16.19 10.58 17.21
C LEU A 255 15.22 11.14 18.28
N PRO A 256 14.81 10.39 19.33
CA PRO A 256 14.06 10.96 20.46
C PRO A 256 14.77 12.15 21.11
N SER A 257 16.08 12.07 21.32
CA SER A 257 16.89 13.13 21.93
C SER A 257 16.98 14.38 21.04
N ILE A 258 17.01 14.22 19.72
CA ILE A 258 16.95 15.32 18.75
C ILE A 258 15.59 16.04 18.81
N ILE A 259 14.48 15.30 18.86
CA ILE A 259 13.13 15.87 18.96
C ILE A 259 12.92 16.55 20.32
N ALA A 260 13.40 15.95 21.41
CA ALA A 260 13.34 16.53 22.75
C ALA A 260 14.11 17.86 22.83
N ARG A 261 15.27 17.96 22.16
CA ARG A 261 16.07 19.19 22.07
C ARG A 261 15.32 20.33 21.38
N LYS A 262 14.57 20.04 20.31
CA LYS A 262 13.69 21.02 19.63
C LYS A 262 12.57 21.54 20.54
N LEU A 263 12.23 20.81 21.60
CA LEU A 263 11.25 21.19 22.64
C LEU A 263 11.92 21.66 23.95
N GLY A 264 13.20 22.02 23.91
CA GLY A 264 13.93 22.63 25.02
C GLY A 264 14.50 21.65 26.07
N TYR A 265 14.51 20.34 25.81
CA TYR A 265 15.10 19.35 26.71
C TYR A 265 16.34 18.71 26.11
N VAL A 266 17.50 18.99 26.71
CA VAL A 266 18.78 18.41 26.30
C VAL A 266 19.04 17.15 27.13
N THR A 267 19.12 16.02 26.43
CA THR A 267 19.54 14.72 26.96
C THR A 267 20.24 13.95 25.83
N ASP A 268 21.09 13.00 26.21
CA ASP A 268 21.64 11.94 25.36
C ASP A 268 20.86 10.64 25.57
N ASN A 269 20.54 10.30 26.83
CA ASN A 269 19.78 9.13 27.22
C ASN A 269 18.38 9.09 26.59
N VAL A 270 18.12 8.01 25.87
CA VAL A 270 16.91 7.76 25.07
C VAL A 270 15.64 7.65 25.91
N ASP A 271 15.69 7.00 27.08
CA ASP A 271 14.51 6.81 27.94
C ASP A 271 14.05 8.12 28.58
N LYS A 272 14.98 8.97 28.99
CA LYS A 272 14.70 10.34 29.44
C LYS A 272 14.07 11.16 28.33
N ALA A 273 14.53 11.03 27.09
CA ALA A 273 13.94 11.71 25.94
C ALA A 273 12.50 11.22 25.68
N LEU A 274 12.28 9.92 25.58
CA LEU A 274 10.96 9.31 25.38
C LEU A 274 9.97 9.70 26.50
N LYS A 275 10.40 9.65 27.77
CA LYS A 275 9.60 10.03 28.95
C LYS A 275 9.31 11.54 29.03
N PHE A 276 10.19 12.38 28.49
CA PHE A 276 9.91 13.81 28.33
C PHE A 276 8.89 14.04 27.22
N LEU A 277 9.05 13.39 26.07
CA LEU A 277 8.17 13.53 24.91
C LEU A 277 6.76 12.99 25.17
N SER A 278 6.59 11.89 25.91
CA SER A 278 5.27 11.32 26.23
C SER A 278 4.38 12.27 27.06
N ARG A 279 4.99 13.23 27.76
CA ARG A 279 4.31 14.24 28.58
C ARG A 279 4.00 15.54 27.84
N LYS A 280 4.31 15.64 26.55
CA LYS A 280 4.04 16.84 25.72
C LYS A 280 2.73 16.72 24.97
N ASN A 281 2.20 17.86 24.53
CA ASN A 281 1.08 17.86 23.61
C ASN A 281 1.49 17.10 22.32
N PRO A 282 0.69 16.14 21.83
CA PRO A 282 1.07 15.33 20.67
C PRO A 282 1.42 16.14 19.42
N LEU A 283 0.70 17.25 19.17
CA LEU A 283 0.95 18.10 18.01
C LEU A 283 2.25 18.90 18.13
N ASP A 284 2.73 19.20 19.33
CA ASP A 284 4.02 19.88 19.50
C ASP A 284 5.20 18.92 19.26
N VAL A 285 5.05 17.65 19.62
CA VAL A 285 6.01 16.59 19.24
C VAL A 285 6.03 16.41 17.71
N VAL A 286 4.86 16.41 17.05
CA VAL A 286 4.79 16.34 15.58
C VAL A 286 5.42 17.58 14.93
N LYS A 287 5.13 18.81 15.39
CA LYS A 287 5.78 20.05 14.88
C LYS A 287 7.31 19.99 15.02
N ALA A 288 7.80 19.63 16.20
CA ALA A 288 9.23 19.46 16.45
C ALA A 288 9.85 18.42 15.52
N SER A 289 9.16 17.30 15.31
CA SER A 289 9.56 16.23 14.40
C SER A 289 9.52 16.62 12.92
N VAL A 290 8.61 17.49 12.48
CA VAL A 290 8.59 18.01 11.10
C VAL A 290 9.76 18.99 10.91
N SER A 291 10.10 19.79 11.93
CA SER A 291 11.19 20.78 11.87
C SER A 291 12.61 20.21 11.71
N ILE A 292 12.78 18.90 11.87
CA ILE A 292 14.07 18.20 11.67
C ILE A 292 14.18 17.53 10.29
N GLN A 293 13.12 17.60 9.46
CA GLN A 293 13.07 17.06 8.10
C GLN A 293 13.44 15.57 8.00
N TYR A 294 13.25 14.81 9.08
CA TYR A 294 13.54 13.39 9.13
C TYR A 294 12.51 12.58 8.33
N GLN A 295 12.99 11.67 7.48
CA GLN A 295 12.13 10.76 6.73
C GLN A 295 11.80 9.53 7.58
N TYR A 296 10.55 9.43 8.03
CA TYR A 296 10.05 8.24 8.71
C TYR A 296 9.85 7.09 7.74
N THR A 297 10.24 5.90 8.20
CA THR A 297 10.13 4.64 7.49
C THR A 297 10.25 3.50 8.51
N PRO A 298 9.77 2.27 8.23
CA PRO A 298 10.01 1.12 9.08
C PRO A 298 11.49 0.86 9.40
N CYS A 299 11.76 0.07 10.43
CA CYS A 299 13.11 -0.18 10.91
C CYS A 299 13.37 -1.66 11.24
N ILE A 300 14.65 -2.04 11.32
CA ILE A 300 15.06 -3.31 11.90
C ILE A 300 14.95 -3.22 13.42
N GLU A 301 14.09 -4.04 13.99
CA GLU A 301 13.84 -4.09 15.43
C GLU A 301 14.83 -5.05 16.12
N PRO A 302 15.42 -4.64 17.25
CA PRO A 302 16.07 -5.59 18.15
C PRO A 302 15.07 -6.60 18.72
N ARG A 303 15.55 -7.82 18.96
CA ARG A 303 14.76 -8.91 19.53
C ARG A 303 14.79 -8.84 21.06
N PHE A 304 13.62 -8.84 21.68
CA PHE A 304 13.46 -8.89 23.13
C PHE A 304 12.47 -9.99 23.52
N GLU A 305 12.77 -10.72 24.58
CA GLU A 305 11.87 -11.78 25.08
C GLU A 305 10.49 -11.20 25.45
N GLY A 306 9.42 -11.80 24.92
CA GLY A 306 8.03 -11.37 25.14
C GLY A 306 7.57 -10.18 24.29
N VAL A 307 8.40 -9.67 23.36
CA VAL A 307 8.04 -8.55 22.48
C VAL A 307 7.80 -9.06 21.05
N GLU A 308 6.61 -8.77 20.50
CA GLU A 308 6.33 -9.06 19.09
C GLU A 308 7.10 -8.09 18.17
N ASN A 309 7.86 -8.64 17.22
CA ASN A 309 8.55 -7.90 16.16
C ASN A 309 7.87 -8.12 14.80
N ILE A 310 7.84 -7.09 13.95
CA ILE A 310 7.36 -7.16 12.57
C ILE A 310 8.52 -7.28 11.59
N ILE A 311 9.63 -6.57 11.85
CA ILE A 311 10.82 -6.56 10.99
C ILE A 311 12.06 -6.78 11.86
N THR A 312 12.77 -7.89 11.64
CA THR A 312 14.03 -8.20 12.35
C THR A 312 15.25 -8.30 11.45
N ASP A 313 15.09 -8.05 10.15
CA ASP A 313 16.13 -8.03 9.12
C ASP A 313 15.58 -7.29 7.88
N TYR A 314 16.43 -6.92 6.94
CA TYR A 314 16.02 -6.39 5.65
C TYR A 314 15.18 -7.40 4.88
N SER A 315 14.13 -6.92 4.22
CA SER A 315 13.12 -7.77 3.55
C SER A 315 13.73 -8.74 2.53
N VAL A 316 14.83 -8.36 1.87
CA VAL A 316 15.63 -9.21 0.95
C VAL A 316 16.09 -10.53 1.58
N ASN A 317 16.41 -10.53 2.87
CA ASN A 317 16.91 -11.69 3.62
C ASN A 317 15.77 -12.55 4.20
N THR A 318 14.56 -11.98 4.34
CA THR A 318 13.40 -12.65 4.96
C THR A 318 12.55 -13.44 3.95
N VAL A 319 12.03 -14.60 4.34
CA VAL A 319 11.15 -15.42 3.47
C VAL A 319 9.69 -14.94 3.56
N PRO A 320 9.03 -14.52 2.46
CA PRO A 320 7.64 -14.07 2.47
C PRO A 320 6.65 -15.24 2.60
N GLN A 321 5.58 -15.07 3.38
CA GLN A 321 4.55 -16.10 3.61
C GLN A 321 3.56 -16.21 2.43
N VAL A 322 4.04 -16.63 1.27
CA VAL A 322 3.25 -16.59 0.01
C VAL A 322 2.34 -17.78 -0.25
N LYS A 323 2.52 -18.90 0.47
CA LYS A 323 1.79 -20.15 0.23
C LYS A 323 0.27 -19.92 0.26
N ASN A 324 -0.42 -20.42 -0.76
CA ASN A 324 -1.88 -20.26 -0.99
C ASN A 324 -2.39 -18.82 -1.16
N ARG A 325 -1.57 -17.78 -0.94
CA ARG A 325 -1.97 -16.39 -1.17
C ARG A 325 -2.09 -16.08 -2.66
N ARG A 326 -2.83 -15.03 -2.95
CA ARG A 326 -3.05 -14.49 -4.30
C ARG A 326 -2.67 -13.04 -4.30
N PHE A 327 -2.02 -12.59 -5.36
CA PHE A 327 -1.42 -11.26 -5.44
C PHE A 327 -1.90 -10.53 -6.70
N LEU A 328 -2.33 -9.28 -6.54
CA LEU A 328 -2.44 -8.31 -7.62
C LEU A 328 -1.42 -7.20 -7.33
N ILE A 329 -0.46 -7.00 -8.22
CA ILE A 329 0.69 -6.11 -7.98
C ILE A 329 0.74 -5.13 -9.14
N GLY A 330 1.09 -3.87 -8.89
CA GLY A 330 1.25 -2.92 -9.97
C GLY A 330 1.69 -1.54 -9.52
N HIS A 331 1.80 -0.67 -10.51
CA HIS A 331 2.32 0.68 -10.42
C HIS A 331 1.66 1.55 -11.50
N THR A 332 1.81 2.86 -11.43
CA THR A 332 1.48 3.76 -12.53
C THR A 332 2.63 3.84 -13.54
N LYS A 333 2.39 4.38 -14.73
CA LYS A 333 3.43 4.48 -15.77
C LYS A 333 4.55 5.45 -15.38
N ASP A 334 4.17 6.63 -14.93
CA ASP A 334 5.04 7.80 -14.81
C ASP A 334 5.24 8.16 -13.33
N GLU A 335 5.31 7.13 -12.45
CA GLU A 335 5.32 7.20 -10.98
C GLU A 335 6.00 8.45 -10.43
N TYR A 336 7.32 8.60 -10.67
CA TYR A 336 8.15 9.64 -10.05
C TYR A 336 7.90 11.06 -10.59
N ASN A 337 7.11 11.20 -11.67
CA ASN A 337 6.79 12.51 -12.24
C ASN A 337 6.04 13.43 -11.25
N PHE A 338 5.43 12.89 -10.18
CA PHE A 338 4.87 13.71 -9.08
C PHE A 338 5.89 14.65 -8.42
N VAL A 339 7.16 14.24 -8.36
CA VAL A 339 8.27 15.09 -7.86
C VAL A 339 8.73 16.06 -8.93
N TYR A 340 8.84 15.60 -10.18
CA TYR A 340 9.46 16.34 -11.28
C TYR A 340 8.55 17.31 -12.02
N ALA A 341 7.23 17.15 -11.90
CA ALA A 341 6.25 17.99 -12.56
C ALA A 341 6.30 19.48 -12.18
N LYS A 342 6.79 19.80 -10.98
CA LYS A 342 6.94 21.18 -10.49
C LYS A 342 8.23 21.88 -10.93
N PHE A 343 9.20 21.15 -11.49
CA PHE A 343 10.51 21.72 -11.85
C PHE A 343 10.58 22.10 -13.34
N PRO A 344 11.22 23.24 -13.69
CA PRO A 344 11.46 23.63 -15.08
C PRO A 344 12.50 22.72 -15.73
N ASN A 345 12.50 22.65 -17.07
CA ASN A 345 13.43 21.76 -17.80
C ASN A 345 14.92 22.01 -17.45
N ALA A 346 15.31 23.26 -17.19
CA ALA A 346 16.67 23.64 -16.81
C ALA A 346 17.20 22.97 -15.50
N TYR A 347 16.30 22.46 -14.65
CA TYR A 347 16.68 21.67 -13.47
C TYR A 347 17.40 20.37 -13.88
N PHE A 348 16.92 19.71 -14.94
CA PHE A 348 17.45 18.42 -15.40
C PHE A 348 18.76 18.54 -16.19
N ASP A 349 19.11 19.75 -16.64
CA ASP A 349 20.40 20.03 -17.30
C ASP A 349 21.57 20.03 -16.30
N THR A 350 21.29 20.25 -15.00
CA THR A 350 22.30 20.45 -13.96
C THR A 350 22.26 19.38 -12.86
N TYR A 351 21.10 18.85 -12.51
CA TYR A 351 20.95 17.86 -11.45
C TYR A 351 21.32 16.44 -11.93
N ASP A 352 22.49 15.95 -11.48
CA ASP A 352 22.87 14.54 -11.64
C ASP A 352 22.41 13.73 -10.42
N MET A 353 21.40 12.91 -10.63
CA MET A 353 20.76 12.09 -9.58
C MET A 353 21.10 10.60 -9.66
N PHE A 354 21.87 10.18 -10.66
CA PHE A 354 21.98 8.76 -11.01
C PHE A 354 22.73 7.98 -9.92
N GLU A 355 23.87 8.52 -9.49
CA GLU A 355 24.64 8.01 -8.35
C GLU A 355 23.85 8.08 -7.04
N GLU A 356 23.09 9.15 -6.82
CA GLU A 356 22.25 9.30 -5.63
C GLU A 356 21.23 8.16 -5.53
N PHE A 357 20.50 7.84 -6.59
CA PHE A 357 19.52 6.74 -6.57
C PHE A 357 20.17 5.34 -6.63
N LEU A 358 21.33 5.19 -7.28
CA LEU A 358 22.03 3.90 -7.39
C LEU A 358 22.69 3.48 -6.06
N SER A 359 23.46 4.37 -5.40
CA SER A 359 24.09 4.11 -4.08
C SER A 359 23.08 3.74 -3.00
N LYS A 360 21.87 4.27 -3.18
CA LYS A 360 20.70 4.11 -2.35
C LYS A 360 19.92 2.81 -2.58
N ALA A 361 20.00 2.24 -3.79
CA ALA A 361 19.34 0.99 -4.17
C ALA A 361 20.28 -0.23 -4.16
N PHE A 362 21.59 0.01 -4.25
CA PHE A 362 22.63 -1.01 -4.41
C PHE A 362 23.90 -0.60 -3.64
N HIS A 363 24.57 -1.58 -3.02
CA HIS A 363 25.91 -1.39 -2.45
C HIS A 363 26.95 -1.61 -3.56
N LEU A 364 27.41 -0.51 -4.16
CA LEU A 364 28.39 -0.50 -5.25
C LEU A 364 29.70 0.12 -4.76
N ASN A 365 30.84 -0.37 -5.24
CA ASN A 365 32.10 0.36 -5.15
C ASN A 365 32.17 1.48 -6.22
N GLU A 366 33.21 2.30 -6.17
CA GLU A 366 33.40 3.46 -7.06
C GLU A 366 33.38 3.08 -8.56
N THR A 367 34.15 2.07 -8.97
CA THR A 367 34.21 1.61 -10.37
C THR A 367 32.88 0.98 -10.84
N GLU A 368 32.22 0.24 -9.96
CA GLU A 368 30.87 -0.32 -10.21
C GLU A 368 29.83 0.79 -10.36
N MET A 369 29.93 1.85 -9.56
CA MET A 369 29.06 3.02 -9.62
C MET A 369 29.23 3.77 -10.94
N GLU A 370 30.46 4.14 -11.30
CA GLU A 370 30.76 4.83 -12.57
C GLU A 370 30.23 4.05 -13.77
N THR A 371 30.48 2.73 -13.79
CA THR A 371 30.01 1.82 -14.83
C THR A 371 28.48 1.78 -14.88
N SER A 372 27.83 1.63 -13.73
CA SER A 372 26.36 1.57 -13.62
C SER A 372 25.70 2.88 -14.05
N VAL A 373 26.25 4.03 -13.66
CA VAL A 373 25.78 5.35 -14.07
C VAL A 373 25.89 5.52 -15.59
N ALA A 374 26.99 5.09 -16.20
CA ALA A 374 27.18 5.14 -17.65
C ALA A 374 26.20 4.22 -18.40
N GLU A 375 26.00 2.99 -17.92
CA GLU A 375 25.04 2.04 -18.50
C GLU A 375 23.59 2.53 -18.39
N VAL A 376 23.19 3.05 -17.23
CA VAL A 376 21.85 3.61 -16.98
C VAL A 376 21.60 4.82 -17.88
N LYS A 377 22.53 5.80 -17.92
CA LYS A 377 22.42 6.97 -18.81
C LYS A 377 22.30 6.56 -20.28
N ARG A 378 23.08 5.56 -20.72
CA ARG A 378 23.01 4.99 -22.08
C ARG A 378 21.66 4.31 -22.35
N PHE A 379 21.18 3.49 -21.43
CA PHE A 379 19.95 2.71 -21.57
C PHE A 379 18.71 3.61 -21.65
N TYR A 380 18.56 4.56 -20.72
CA TYR A 380 17.46 5.54 -20.73
C TYR A 380 17.67 6.67 -21.77
N LYS A 381 18.76 6.64 -22.55
CA LYS A 381 19.09 7.66 -23.57
C LYS A 381 19.14 9.08 -22.98
N VAL A 382 19.71 9.20 -21.78
CA VAL A 382 19.88 10.46 -21.06
C VAL A 382 20.96 11.28 -21.77
N ASN A 383 20.52 12.28 -22.54
CA ASN A 383 21.36 13.19 -23.29
C ASN A 383 20.83 14.60 -23.08
N LYS A 384 21.67 15.52 -22.59
CA LYS A 384 21.28 16.91 -22.25
C LYS A 384 20.77 17.71 -23.46
N VAL A 385 21.08 17.29 -24.69
CA VAL A 385 20.60 17.93 -25.93
C VAL A 385 19.23 17.38 -26.36
N SER A 386 18.71 16.33 -25.70
CA SER A 386 17.43 15.73 -26.05
C SER A 386 16.24 16.51 -25.49
N SER A 387 15.25 16.80 -26.34
CA SER A 387 13.93 17.29 -25.92
C SER A 387 13.18 16.32 -24.99
N LEU A 388 13.61 15.05 -24.93
CA LEU A 388 13.04 14.01 -24.06
C LEU A 388 13.84 13.80 -22.76
N LEU A 389 14.84 14.64 -22.45
CA LEU A 389 15.70 14.50 -21.25
C LEU A 389 14.90 14.26 -19.97
N ARG A 390 13.86 15.07 -19.74
CA ARG A 390 13.00 14.95 -18.56
C ARG A 390 12.20 13.65 -18.55
N GLU A 391 11.63 13.22 -19.68
CA GLU A 391 10.88 11.95 -19.77
C GLU A 391 11.81 10.76 -19.48
N ASN A 392 13.02 10.77 -20.04
CA ASN A 392 14.03 9.74 -19.81
C ASN A 392 14.46 9.64 -18.34
N ILE A 393 14.56 10.78 -17.64
CA ILE A 393 14.84 10.83 -16.19
C ILE A 393 13.62 10.38 -15.35
N VAL A 394 12.40 10.76 -15.74
CA VAL A 394 11.16 10.24 -15.13
C VAL A 394 11.08 8.72 -15.25
N ASN A 395 11.40 8.17 -16.42
CA ASN A 395 11.42 6.72 -16.65
C ASN A 395 12.44 6.03 -15.73
N PHE A 396 13.70 6.50 -15.69
CA PHE A 396 14.74 5.95 -14.80
C PHE A 396 14.31 5.95 -13.32
N THR A 397 13.79 7.07 -12.84
CA THR A 397 13.47 7.25 -11.43
C THR A 397 12.19 6.50 -11.02
N SER A 398 11.19 6.45 -11.89
CA SER A 398 10.00 5.59 -11.71
C SER A 398 10.42 4.13 -11.61
N ASP A 399 11.33 3.71 -12.50
CA ASP A 399 11.84 2.35 -12.55
C ASP A 399 12.67 1.96 -11.32
N ILE A 400 13.68 2.72 -10.93
CA ILE A 400 14.56 2.36 -9.80
C ILE A 400 13.85 2.45 -8.44
N VAL A 401 12.87 3.36 -8.30
CA VAL A 401 12.17 3.61 -7.04
C VAL A 401 10.92 2.76 -6.87
N PHE A 402 10.14 2.52 -7.93
CA PHE A 402 8.85 1.80 -7.84
C PHE A 402 8.81 0.51 -8.66
N SER A 403 9.02 0.58 -9.99
CA SER A 403 8.78 -0.55 -10.90
C SER A 403 9.69 -1.75 -10.62
N ASN A 404 11.00 -1.51 -10.49
CA ASN A 404 12.01 -2.56 -10.27
C ASN A 404 11.85 -3.26 -8.91
N PRO A 405 11.69 -2.55 -7.78
CA PRO A 405 11.34 -3.19 -6.51
C PRO A 405 10.11 -4.11 -6.58
N LEU A 406 9.04 -3.69 -7.26
CA LEU A 406 7.82 -4.49 -7.40
C LEU A 406 8.07 -5.77 -8.21
N LEU A 407 8.78 -5.67 -9.34
CA LEU A 407 9.16 -6.82 -10.15
C LEU A 407 10.07 -7.80 -9.38
N ARG A 408 11.08 -7.29 -8.66
CA ARG A 408 11.94 -8.10 -7.79
C ARG A 408 11.14 -8.82 -6.70
N GLN A 409 10.13 -8.17 -6.12
CA GLN A 409 9.29 -8.82 -5.10
C GLN A 409 8.35 -9.86 -5.73
N MET A 410 7.86 -9.64 -6.95
CA MET A 410 7.15 -10.68 -7.72
C MET A 410 8.04 -11.91 -7.97
N GLU A 411 9.30 -11.73 -8.36
CA GLU A 411 10.26 -12.84 -8.51
C GLU A 411 10.44 -13.62 -7.20
N ARG A 412 10.65 -12.91 -6.08
CA ARG A 412 10.75 -13.52 -4.75
C ARG A 412 9.49 -14.29 -4.38
N PHE A 413 8.30 -13.77 -4.69
CA PHE A 413 7.05 -14.49 -4.47
C PHE A 413 6.94 -15.77 -5.34
N VAL A 414 7.30 -15.72 -6.63
CA VAL A 414 7.30 -16.92 -7.50
C VAL A 414 8.30 -17.96 -7.00
N ASN A 415 9.52 -17.54 -6.65
CA ASN A 415 10.59 -18.42 -6.20
C ASN A 415 10.27 -19.08 -4.84
N ASN A 416 9.48 -18.42 -3.99
CA ASN A 416 8.96 -19.00 -2.74
C ASN A 416 7.61 -19.75 -2.91
N GLY A 417 7.23 -20.08 -4.15
CA GLY A 417 6.13 -21.01 -4.43
C GLY A 417 4.78 -20.37 -4.77
N SER A 418 4.70 -19.05 -4.96
CA SER A 418 3.49 -18.40 -5.48
C SER A 418 3.27 -18.71 -6.97
N ASP A 419 2.04 -19.06 -7.33
CA ASP A 419 1.59 -19.34 -8.71
C ASP A 419 0.44 -18.43 -9.16
N LYS A 420 -0.04 -17.54 -8.28
CA LYS A 420 -1.25 -16.71 -8.45
C LYS A 420 -0.93 -15.23 -8.28
N ILE A 421 -0.03 -14.73 -9.13
CA ILE A 421 0.35 -13.31 -9.21
C ILE A 421 -0.21 -12.71 -10.49
N TYR A 422 -0.89 -11.58 -10.38
CA TYR A 422 -1.38 -10.76 -11.48
C TYR A 422 -0.64 -9.42 -11.44
N TYR A 423 -0.27 -8.90 -12.62
CA TYR A 423 0.48 -7.65 -12.72
C TYR A 423 -0.29 -6.61 -13.54
N TYR A 424 -0.36 -5.38 -13.04
CA TYR A 424 -0.99 -4.24 -13.73
C TYR A 424 -0.04 -3.06 -13.88
N VAL A 425 -0.28 -2.25 -14.92
CA VAL A 425 0.33 -0.92 -15.07
C VAL A 425 -0.79 0.07 -15.37
N PHE A 426 -0.94 1.09 -14.52
CA PHE A 426 -1.96 2.12 -14.70
C PHE A 426 -1.41 3.26 -15.55
N THR A 427 -2.05 3.54 -16.70
CA THR A 427 -1.56 4.52 -17.69
C THR A 427 -2.59 5.59 -18.04
N TYR A 428 -3.77 5.55 -17.40
CA TYR A 428 -4.86 6.48 -17.68
C TYR A 428 -4.58 7.89 -17.14
N TYR A 429 -4.91 8.88 -17.97
CA TYR A 429 -4.84 10.31 -17.65
C TYR A 429 -6.22 10.93 -17.90
N GLY A 430 -6.90 11.30 -16.83
CA GLY A 430 -8.25 11.86 -16.85
C GLY A 430 -8.44 12.95 -15.80
N GLY A 431 -9.70 13.31 -15.51
CA GLY A 431 -10.05 14.40 -14.60
C GLY A 431 -9.80 14.08 -13.11
N ARG A 432 -9.59 12.81 -12.76
CA ARG A 432 -9.47 12.35 -11.36
C ARG A 432 -8.07 11.95 -10.92
N ASN A 433 -7.05 12.18 -11.77
CA ASN A 433 -5.64 12.06 -11.38
C ASN A 433 -5.34 13.00 -10.21
N LEU A 434 -4.90 12.44 -9.08
CA LEU A 434 -4.80 13.09 -7.78
C LEU A 434 -3.90 14.35 -7.84
N HIS A 435 -2.76 14.25 -8.53
CA HIS A 435 -1.81 15.36 -8.63
C HIS A 435 -2.23 16.48 -9.58
N GLN A 436 -3.10 16.20 -10.56
CA GLN A 436 -3.72 17.25 -11.38
C GLN A 436 -4.66 18.14 -10.57
N VAL A 437 -5.37 17.58 -9.59
CA VAL A 437 -6.38 18.29 -8.80
C VAL A 437 -5.74 19.02 -7.62
N ILE A 438 -5.00 18.30 -6.76
CA ILE A 438 -4.45 18.86 -5.51
C ILE A 438 -3.23 19.74 -5.78
N ASN A 439 -2.26 19.24 -6.56
CA ASN A 439 -1.01 19.95 -6.82
C ASN A 439 -1.03 20.81 -8.11
N LYS A 440 -2.13 20.77 -8.87
CA LYS A 440 -2.30 21.47 -10.16
C LYS A 440 -1.27 21.06 -11.23
N LEU A 441 -0.73 19.84 -11.13
CA LEU A 441 0.35 19.31 -11.98
C LEU A 441 -0.24 18.64 -13.24
N ARG A 442 -0.33 19.39 -14.35
CA ARG A 442 -0.88 18.93 -15.64
C ARG A 442 0.20 18.64 -16.66
N THR A 443 0.85 17.48 -16.58
CA THR A 443 1.97 17.12 -17.47
C THR A 443 1.62 16.10 -18.56
N GLY A 444 0.42 15.51 -18.52
CA GLY A 444 0.16 14.21 -19.15
C GLY A 444 0.84 13.06 -18.37
N GLY A 445 0.33 11.85 -18.58
CA GLY A 445 0.84 10.63 -17.94
C GLY A 445 0.27 10.35 -16.56
N ALA A 446 0.44 9.11 -16.09
CA ALA A 446 -0.14 8.65 -14.82
C ALA A 446 0.93 8.63 -13.72
N MET A 447 0.86 9.58 -12.79
CA MET A 447 1.80 9.75 -11.69
C MET A 447 1.45 8.85 -10.50
N HIS A 448 2.37 8.75 -9.53
CA HIS A 448 2.11 8.14 -8.23
C HIS A 448 0.76 8.57 -7.64
N ALA A 449 0.01 7.64 -7.05
CA ALA A 449 -1.33 7.87 -6.47
C ALA A 449 -2.44 8.31 -7.43
N ASP A 450 -2.20 8.49 -8.74
CA ASP A 450 -3.27 8.93 -9.65
C ASP A 450 -4.38 7.89 -9.80
N GLU A 451 -4.12 6.58 -9.64
CA GLU A 451 -5.16 5.55 -9.73
C GLU A 451 -6.10 5.54 -8.52
N VAL A 452 -5.65 6.06 -7.37
CA VAL A 452 -6.43 6.17 -6.12
C VAL A 452 -7.73 6.95 -6.36
N GLY A 453 -7.68 8.00 -7.19
CA GLY A 453 -8.85 8.82 -7.53
C GLY A 453 -9.91 8.10 -8.36
N TYR A 454 -9.59 6.94 -8.93
CA TYR A 454 -10.52 6.09 -9.67
C TYR A 454 -11.02 4.88 -8.86
N ILE A 455 -10.30 4.50 -7.80
CA ILE A 455 -10.71 3.41 -6.88
C ILE A 455 -11.70 3.92 -5.84
N TYR A 456 -11.54 5.16 -5.38
CA TYR A 456 -12.31 5.74 -4.27
C TYR A 456 -13.11 6.97 -4.68
N GLN A 457 -14.28 7.12 -4.06
CA GLN A 457 -14.94 8.42 -4.04
C GLN A 457 -14.16 9.34 -3.11
N SER A 458 -13.95 10.58 -3.52
CA SER A 458 -13.24 11.58 -2.74
C SER A 458 -14.03 12.89 -2.81
N THR A 459 -14.05 13.65 -1.71
CA THR A 459 -14.59 15.01 -1.68
C THR A 459 -13.56 16.05 -2.12
N VAL A 460 -12.29 15.64 -2.28
CA VAL A 460 -11.19 16.48 -2.77
C VAL A 460 -11.16 16.51 -4.30
N LEU A 461 -11.72 15.47 -4.95
CA LEU A 461 -11.83 15.35 -6.39
C LEU A 461 -13.19 15.90 -6.86
N GLY A 462 -13.19 16.63 -7.97
CA GLY A 462 -14.39 17.19 -8.57
C GLY A 462 -15.28 16.16 -9.28
N ASP A 463 -16.24 16.67 -10.05
CA ASP A 463 -17.22 15.89 -10.80
C ASP A 463 -16.58 14.85 -11.72
N ILE A 464 -17.27 13.72 -11.89
CA ILE A 464 -16.79 12.58 -12.66
C ILE A 464 -17.26 12.72 -14.11
N SER A 465 -16.32 12.86 -15.07
CA SER A 465 -16.67 12.83 -16.50
C SER A 465 -17.11 11.42 -16.94
N SER A 466 -17.76 11.29 -18.10
CA SER A 466 -18.18 9.98 -18.61
C SER A 466 -17.02 9.01 -18.85
N ASP A 467 -15.85 9.53 -19.23
CA ASP A 467 -14.64 8.72 -19.46
C ASP A 467 -13.97 8.37 -18.12
N ASP A 468 -13.94 9.29 -17.16
CA ASP A 468 -13.47 9.00 -15.80
C ASP A 468 -14.36 7.94 -15.12
N GLN A 469 -15.69 8.02 -15.29
CA GLN A 469 -16.63 7.05 -14.74
C GLN A 469 -16.42 5.65 -15.34
N LEU A 470 -16.11 5.58 -16.64
CA LEU A 470 -15.75 4.33 -17.30
C LEU A 470 -14.46 3.73 -16.72
N MET A 471 -13.48 4.57 -16.35
CA MET A 471 -12.26 4.12 -15.68
C MET A 471 -12.54 3.68 -14.22
N VAL A 472 -13.33 4.46 -13.46
CA VAL A 472 -13.80 4.10 -12.11
C VAL A 472 -14.46 2.72 -12.13
N ASP A 473 -15.40 2.48 -13.05
CA ASP A 473 -16.09 1.19 -13.19
C ASP A 473 -15.13 0.04 -13.52
N ARG A 474 -14.16 0.26 -14.43
CA ARG A 474 -13.18 -0.77 -14.79
C ARG A 474 -12.27 -1.14 -13.62
N ILE A 475 -11.64 -0.16 -12.97
CA ILE A 475 -10.66 -0.44 -11.92
C ILE A 475 -11.34 -1.06 -10.69
N THR A 476 -12.52 -0.57 -10.30
CA THR A 476 -13.28 -1.16 -9.18
C THR A 476 -13.88 -2.53 -9.52
N THR A 477 -14.25 -2.79 -10.77
CA THR A 477 -14.58 -4.16 -11.22
C THR A 477 -13.38 -5.10 -11.07
N LEU A 478 -12.19 -4.70 -11.51
CA LEU A 478 -10.98 -5.53 -11.42
C LEU A 478 -10.58 -5.84 -9.97
N TRP A 479 -10.56 -4.82 -9.10
CA TRP A 479 -10.20 -4.96 -7.68
C TRP A 479 -11.22 -5.82 -6.91
N THR A 480 -12.51 -5.60 -7.12
CA THR A 480 -13.55 -6.35 -6.40
C THR A 480 -13.74 -7.77 -6.95
N ASN A 481 -13.53 -8.00 -8.25
CA ASN A 481 -13.48 -9.36 -8.81
C ASN A 481 -12.25 -10.14 -8.31
N PHE A 482 -11.10 -9.48 -8.18
CA PHE A 482 -9.96 -10.08 -7.50
C PHE A 482 -10.36 -10.51 -6.07
N ALA A 483 -10.92 -9.63 -5.24
CA ALA A 483 -11.36 -9.96 -3.88
C ALA A 483 -12.44 -11.07 -3.81
N LYS A 484 -13.34 -11.18 -4.79
CA LYS A 484 -14.38 -12.23 -4.82
C LYS A 484 -13.86 -13.63 -5.18
N TYR A 485 -12.98 -13.68 -6.19
CA TYR A 485 -12.69 -14.89 -6.95
C TYR A 485 -11.21 -15.29 -6.93
N GLY A 486 -10.32 -14.40 -6.49
CA GLY A 486 -8.89 -14.63 -6.51
C GLY A 486 -8.23 -14.47 -7.88
N TYR A 487 -8.92 -13.79 -8.82
CA TYR A 487 -8.42 -13.42 -10.14
C TYR A 487 -9.23 -12.26 -10.71
N SER A 488 -8.59 -11.37 -11.45
CA SER A 488 -9.27 -10.22 -12.08
C SER A 488 -9.97 -10.66 -13.37
N LEU A 489 -11.29 -10.48 -13.42
CA LEU A 489 -12.12 -10.56 -14.63
C LEU A 489 -12.58 -9.16 -15.01
N ASP A 490 -12.69 -8.90 -16.31
CA ASP A 490 -13.59 -7.87 -16.82
C ASP A 490 -14.99 -8.48 -17.03
N ALA A 491 -16.02 -7.82 -16.50
CA ALA A 491 -17.40 -8.31 -16.53
C ALA A 491 -18.21 -7.82 -17.74
N ARG A 492 -17.72 -6.88 -18.57
CA ARG A 492 -18.51 -6.24 -19.65
C ARG A 492 -18.54 -7.00 -20.98
N THR A 493 -18.52 -8.34 -20.93
CA THR A 493 -18.75 -9.22 -22.10
C THR A 493 -20.00 -10.10 -21.92
N VAL A 494 -20.95 -9.67 -21.08
CA VAL A 494 -22.28 -10.27 -20.94
C VAL A 494 -23.32 -9.30 -21.52
N GLY A 495 -23.42 -9.27 -22.85
CA GLY A 495 -24.36 -8.39 -23.57
C GLY A 495 -24.49 -8.82 -25.04
N SER A 496 -25.50 -9.65 -25.32
CA SER A 496 -26.00 -10.05 -26.65
C SER A 496 -24.96 -10.37 -27.75
N GLY A 497 -24.71 -11.67 -27.96
CA GLY A 497 -23.99 -12.19 -29.14
C GLY A 497 -22.47 -12.35 -28.92
N GLU A 498 -21.99 -13.57 -29.17
CA GLU A 498 -20.59 -14.02 -29.21
C GLU A 498 -19.50 -12.99 -28.87
N THR A 499 -19.16 -12.84 -27.58
CA THR A 499 -18.02 -12.03 -27.15
C THR A 499 -17.05 -12.82 -26.25
N LYS A 500 -15.78 -12.88 -26.67
CA LYS A 500 -14.71 -13.54 -25.92
C LYS A 500 -14.37 -12.75 -24.65
N THR A 501 -14.76 -13.27 -23.49
CA THR A 501 -14.30 -12.79 -22.17
C THR A 501 -12.78 -12.75 -22.11
N LYS A 502 -12.18 -11.57 -21.93
CA LYS A 502 -10.74 -11.43 -21.69
C LYS A 502 -10.46 -11.63 -20.19
N ARG A 503 -9.83 -12.75 -19.85
CA ARG A 503 -9.36 -13.05 -18.50
C ARG A 503 -7.95 -12.51 -18.35
N CYS A 504 -7.66 -11.77 -17.27
CA CYS A 504 -6.28 -11.52 -16.87
C CYS A 504 -5.64 -12.88 -16.52
N THR A 505 -4.62 -13.30 -17.26
CA THR A 505 -3.84 -14.50 -16.94
C THR A 505 -2.84 -14.18 -15.82
N PRO A 506 -2.50 -15.13 -14.94
CA PRO A 506 -1.36 -14.96 -14.04
C PRO A 506 -0.08 -14.64 -14.82
N ALA A 507 0.82 -13.91 -14.18
CA ALA A 507 2.17 -13.71 -14.69
C ALA A 507 2.84 -15.09 -14.93
N PRO A 508 3.40 -15.37 -16.12
CA PRO A 508 4.03 -16.65 -16.40
C PRO A 508 5.27 -16.85 -15.52
N LYS A 509 5.52 -18.09 -15.10
CA LYS A 509 6.82 -18.46 -14.49
C LYS A 509 7.92 -18.26 -15.53
N LEU A 510 8.87 -17.38 -15.24
CA LEU A 510 10.04 -17.15 -16.10
C LEU A 510 10.82 -18.47 -16.27
N ARG A 511 11.18 -18.80 -17.51
CA ARG A 511 12.02 -19.98 -17.84
C ARG A 511 13.44 -19.60 -18.25
N SER A 512 13.74 -18.31 -18.36
CA SER A 512 15.05 -17.75 -18.71
C SER A 512 15.16 -16.29 -18.27
N GLU A 513 16.40 -15.81 -18.10
CA GLU A 513 16.75 -14.41 -17.81
C GLU A 513 16.29 -13.39 -18.87
N THR A 514 15.73 -13.87 -19.99
CA THR A 514 15.28 -13.06 -21.14
C THR A 514 13.76 -12.99 -21.27
N SER A 515 13.01 -13.64 -20.37
CA SER A 515 11.55 -13.72 -20.46
C SER A 515 10.84 -12.49 -19.87
N THR A 516 9.67 -12.16 -20.41
CA THR A 516 8.96 -10.90 -20.13
C THR A 516 7.68 -11.14 -19.32
N TYR A 517 7.32 -10.19 -18.46
CA TYR A 517 6.05 -10.26 -17.73
C TYR A 517 4.87 -9.86 -18.63
N SER A 518 3.84 -10.70 -18.64
CA SER A 518 2.51 -10.33 -19.14
C SER A 518 1.81 -9.45 -18.11
N CYS A 519 1.19 -8.36 -18.56
CA CYS A 519 0.57 -7.37 -17.69
C CYS A 519 -0.79 -6.91 -18.23
N ALA A 520 -1.66 -6.43 -17.34
CA ALA A 520 -2.85 -5.69 -17.72
C ALA A 520 -2.52 -4.18 -17.73
N GLU A 521 -2.48 -3.57 -18.90
CA GLU A 521 -2.39 -2.10 -19.00
C GLU A 521 -3.77 -1.50 -18.73
N VAL A 522 -3.91 -0.74 -17.64
CA VAL A 522 -5.19 -0.20 -17.19
C VAL A 522 -5.38 1.19 -17.80
N ASN A 523 -6.09 1.23 -18.93
CA ASN A 523 -6.26 2.42 -19.76
C ASN A 523 -7.62 2.46 -20.51
N ASN A 524 -7.81 3.48 -21.36
CA ASN A 524 -8.98 3.58 -22.25
C ASN A 524 -8.96 2.54 -23.38
N ALA A 525 -7.80 2.30 -23.98
CA ALA A 525 -7.61 1.49 -25.20
C ALA A 525 -7.86 -0.03 -25.05
N LEU A 526 -7.97 -0.55 -23.82
CA LEU A 526 -8.36 -1.95 -23.59
C LEU A 526 -9.72 -2.32 -24.24
N TYR A 527 -10.56 -1.30 -24.48
CA TYR A 527 -11.87 -1.37 -25.13
C TYR A 527 -12.12 -0.20 -26.09
N GLY A 528 -11.45 -0.20 -27.25
CA GLY A 528 -11.80 0.71 -28.36
C GLY A 528 -13.28 0.54 -28.77
N ARG A 529 -14.01 1.65 -28.92
CA ARG A 529 -15.45 1.65 -29.26
C ARG A 529 -15.71 0.97 -30.61
N ILE A 530 -16.71 0.07 -30.62
CA ILE A 530 -17.39 -0.33 -31.84
C ILE A 530 -18.30 0.83 -32.26
N ASN A 531 -17.75 1.74 -33.09
CA ASN A 531 -18.48 2.54 -34.08
C ASN A 531 -17.48 3.41 -34.85
N GLY A 532 -17.27 3.11 -36.14
CA GLY A 532 -16.43 3.90 -37.05
C GLY A 532 -14.93 3.57 -37.05
N LYS A 533 -14.52 2.62 -37.89
CA LYS A 533 -13.16 2.46 -38.49
C LYS A 533 -11.94 2.81 -37.60
N GLY A 534 -11.87 2.30 -36.36
CA GLY A 534 -10.66 2.35 -35.52
C GLY A 534 -10.08 0.96 -35.27
N ARG A 535 -8.87 0.65 -35.76
CA ARG A 535 -8.16 -0.62 -35.46
C ARG A 535 -7.51 -0.57 -34.06
N GLY A 536 -8.34 -0.61 -33.02
CA GLY A 536 -7.91 -0.56 -31.60
C GLY A 536 -8.36 -1.78 -30.80
N ALA A 537 -7.88 -2.97 -31.14
CA ALA A 537 -8.17 -4.19 -30.38
C ALA A 537 -7.24 -4.27 -29.16
N GLY A 538 -7.69 -3.77 -28.00
CA GLY A 538 -6.90 -3.81 -26.75
C GLY A 538 -6.42 -5.23 -26.40
N ARG A 539 -5.15 -5.38 -26.09
CA ARG A 539 -4.51 -6.68 -25.81
C ARG A 539 -4.09 -6.76 -24.34
N VAL A 540 -3.94 -7.99 -23.84
CA VAL A 540 -3.00 -8.25 -22.74
C VAL A 540 -1.63 -8.15 -23.39
N GLU A 541 -0.92 -7.05 -23.15
CA GLU A 541 0.38 -6.83 -23.78
C GLU A 541 1.49 -7.43 -22.91
N ALA A 542 2.58 -7.86 -23.56
CA ALA A 542 3.82 -8.04 -22.84
C ALA A 542 4.29 -6.65 -22.44
N CYS A 543 4.53 -6.43 -21.15
CA CYS A 543 5.03 -5.14 -20.68
C CYS A 543 6.45 -4.94 -21.24
N ALA A 544 6.57 -4.30 -22.41
CA ALA A 544 7.86 -4.12 -23.08
C ALA A 544 8.84 -3.33 -22.20
N GLY A 545 8.31 -2.39 -21.40
CA GLY A 545 9.05 -1.71 -20.32
C GLY A 545 9.59 -2.68 -19.25
N SER A 546 8.83 -3.69 -18.82
CA SER A 546 9.36 -4.73 -17.90
C SER A 546 10.50 -5.55 -18.51
N SER A 547 10.51 -5.74 -19.84
CA SER A 547 11.61 -6.39 -20.55
C SER A 547 12.85 -5.51 -20.67
N SER A 548 12.68 -4.19 -20.61
CA SER A 548 13.79 -3.24 -20.64
C SER A 548 14.32 -3.03 -19.23
N LEU A 549 13.45 -2.94 -18.21
CA LEU A 549 13.76 -3.04 -16.78
C LEU A 549 14.63 -4.26 -16.46
N ALA A 550 14.19 -5.46 -16.86
CA ALA A 550 14.98 -6.68 -16.70
C ALA A 550 16.33 -6.58 -17.41
N ARG A 551 16.44 -5.88 -18.55
CA ARG A 551 17.70 -5.65 -19.28
C ARG A 551 18.59 -4.56 -18.71
N ALA A 552 18.06 -3.54 -18.04
CA ALA A 552 18.83 -2.55 -17.28
C ALA A 552 19.36 -3.16 -15.97
N ALA A 553 18.51 -3.91 -15.27
CA ALA A 553 18.93 -4.73 -14.13
C ALA A 553 19.92 -5.83 -14.55
N LEU A 554 19.78 -6.46 -15.74
CA LEU A 554 20.79 -7.37 -16.29
C LEU A 554 22.04 -6.66 -16.84
N ALA A 555 22.01 -5.37 -17.15
CA ALA A 555 23.23 -4.63 -17.48
C ALA A 555 24.05 -4.47 -16.19
N ALA A 556 23.44 -3.87 -15.17
CA ALA A 556 24.01 -3.75 -13.82
C ALA A 556 24.34 -5.11 -13.15
N ARG A 557 23.67 -6.22 -13.51
CA ARG A 557 23.98 -7.57 -13.02
C ARG A 557 24.99 -8.32 -13.91
N ARG A 558 25.22 -7.93 -15.16
CA ARG A 558 26.27 -8.55 -16.00
C ARG A 558 27.66 -8.00 -15.68
N SER A 559 27.73 -6.83 -15.06
CA SER A 559 28.92 -6.27 -14.43
C SER A 559 29.17 -6.79 -13.01
N LEU A 560 28.20 -7.49 -12.38
CA LEU A 560 28.25 -7.87 -10.96
C LEU A 560 27.95 -9.37 -10.73
N LEU A 561 28.90 -10.06 -10.09
CA LEU A 561 28.57 -11.28 -9.33
C LEU A 561 27.60 -10.90 -8.18
N GLU A 562 26.87 -11.90 -7.68
CA GLU A 562 25.84 -11.70 -6.64
C GLU A 562 26.39 -10.95 -5.42
N PRO A 563 25.55 -10.17 -4.68
CA PRO A 563 25.99 -9.46 -3.49
C PRO A 563 26.72 -10.44 -2.56
N PRO A 564 28.00 -10.19 -2.22
CA PRO A 564 28.80 -11.18 -1.52
C PRO A 564 28.24 -11.40 -0.11
N GLN A 565 27.64 -12.57 0.09
CA GLN A 565 27.33 -13.08 1.41
C GLN A 565 28.62 -13.14 2.23
N ARG A 566 28.70 -12.36 3.31
CA ARG A 566 29.66 -12.61 4.40
C ARG A 566 28.92 -12.71 5.71
N TYR A 567 28.52 -13.95 6.01
CA TYR A 567 28.40 -14.41 7.38
C TYR A 567 29.76 -14.30 8.07
N GLN A 568 29.85 -13.51 9.15
CA GLN A 568 30.76 -13.78 10.26
C GLN A 568 30.08 -13.38 11.57
N TYR A 569 29.51 -14.39 12.23
CA TYR A 569 29.43 -14.45 13.69
C TYR A 569 29.94 -15.83 14.08
N GLU A 570 31.14 -15.90 14.62
CA GLU A 570 31.69 -17.13 15.18
C GLU A 570 31.11 -17.35 16.58
N SER A 571 30.49 -18.51 16.81
CA SER A 571 30.77 -19.33 18.00
C SER A 571 30.04 -20.68 17.95
N ALA A 572 30.84 -21.74 18.10
CA ALA A 572 30.51 -23.06 18.66
C ALA A 572 29.17 -23.74 18.30
N LEU A 573 29.24 -24.83 17.53
CA LEU A 573 29.29 -26.18 18.14
C LEU A 573 29.67 -27.26 17.11
N SER A 574 30.60 -28.12 17.50
CA SER A 574 31.12 -29.25 16.72
C SER A 574 30.28 -30.51 16.89
N VAL A 575 30.02 -31.25 15.81
CA VAL A 575 29.78 -32.70 15.84
C VAL A 575 30.45 -33.34 14.61
N ASP A 576 31.37 -34.27 14.86
CA ASP A 576 32.02 -35.11 13.83
C ASP A 576 31.08 -36.20 13.29
N CYS A 577 31.31 -36.65 12.05
CA CYS A 577 31.79 -38.03 11.78
C CYS A 577 31.87 -38.38 10.27
N ALA A 578 33.10 -38.73 9.86
CA ALA A 578 33.50 -39.81 8.94
C ALA A 578 32.69 -40.20 7.67
N SER A 579 33.44 -40.17 6.55
CA SER A 579 33.44 -41.07 5.38
C SER A 579 32.56 -42.34 5.36
N ASP A 580 32.00 -42.66 4.18
CA ASP A 580 32.53 -43.80 3.40
C ASP A 580 32.17 -43.79 1.89
N THR A 581 32.83 -44.65 1.12
CA THR A 581 32.88 -44.65 -0.36
C THR A 581 32.01 -45.71 -1.07
N ASP A 582 31.78 -45.43 -2.36
CA ASP A 582 31.55 -46.39 -3.47
C ASP A 582 30.19 -47.11 -3.62
N LEU A 583 29.64 -47.06 -4.84
CA LEU A 583 29.19 -48.25 -5.59
C LEU A 583 28.78 -47.92 -7.05
N THR A 584 28.97 -48.92 -7.92
CA THR A 584 29.12 -48.83 -9.38
C THR A 584 27.86 -49.21 -10.18
N ARG A 585 27.76 -48.73 -11.44
CA ARG A 585 27.21 -49.40 -12.66
C ARG A 585 25.73 -49.89 -12.68
N ASP A 586 25.02 -50.07 -13.79
CA ASP A 586 25.09 -49.61 -15.21
C ASP A 586 23.75 -50.01 -15.92
N THR A 587 23.48 -49.47 -17.12
CA THR A 587 22.44 -49.85 -18.11
C THR A 587 20.96 -49.56 -17.79
N SER A 588 20.05 -49.38 -18.77
CA SER A 588 20.09 -48.68 -20.07
C SER A 588 18.64 -48.52 -20.60
N VAL A 589 18.35 -47.47 -21.39
CA VAL A 589 17.50 -47.44 -22.62
C VAL A 589 16.99 -46.00 -22.92
N ASN A 590 17.42 -45.50 -24.08
CA ASN A 590 16.83 -44.53 -25.04
C ASN A 590 15.47 -43.84 -24.71
N ARG A 591 15.08 -42.64 -25.17
CA ARG A 591 15.60 -41.50 -26.00
C ARG A 591 14.45 -40.43 -26.02
N VAL A 592 14.50 -39.17 -26.51
CA VAL A 592 15.44 -38.28 -27.23
C VAL A 592 15.29 -36.87 -26.61
N LEU A 593 16.35 -36.05 -26.51
CA LEU A 593 16.21 -34.57 -26.56
C LEU A 593 17.53 -33.92 -27.00
N TRP A 594 17.46 -33.01 -27.98
CA TRP A 594 18.63 -32.38 -28.59
C TRP A 594 19.16 -31.22 -27.73
N VAL A 595 20.47 -31.22 -27.48
CA VAL A 595 21.21 -30.09 -26.92
C VAL A 595 22.37 -29.79 -27.87
N THR A 596 22.45 -28.57 -28.40
CA THR A 596 23.60 -28.10 -29.19
C THR A 596 24.22 -26.89 -28.50
N ALA A 597 25.45 -27.06 -28.02
CA ALA A 597 26.20 -26.01 -27.35
C ALA A 597 26.88 -25.05 -28.36
N ILE A 598 27.16 -23.81 -27.92
CA ILE A 598 28.09 -22.91 -28.62
C ILE A 598 29.40 -22.84 -27.83
N ARG A 599 30.50 -23.25 -28.48
CA ARG A 599 31.87 -23.22 -27.94
C ARG A 599 32.45 -21.80 -27.95
N THR A 600 33.12 -21.42 -26.87
CA THR A 600 34.11 -20.33 -26.86
C THR A 600 35.40 -20.73 -27.59
N ARG A 601 35.99 -19.80 -28.35
CA ARG A 601 37.35 -19.95 -28.91
C ARG A 601 38.34 -19.08 -28.10
N ARG A 602 39.32 -19.71 -27.46
CA ARG A 602 40.58 -19.05 -27.08
C ARG A 602 41.47 -18.93 -28.34
N ARG A 603 42.23 -17.84 -28.46
CA ARG A 603 43.41 -17.76 -29.34
C ARG A 603 44.66 -17.81 -28.48
N PHE A 604 45.65 -18.58 -28.92
CA PHE A 604 47.01 -18.55 -28.41
C PHE A 604 47.75 -17.31 -28.92
N PHE A 605 48.73 -16.85 -28.15
CA PHE A 605 49.96 -16.27 -28.68
C PHE A 605 51.14 -17.03 -28.05
N ASN A 606 52.12 -17.40 -28.87
CA ASN A 606 53.43 -17.86 -28.43
C ASN A 606 54.37 -16.65 -28.30
N GLY A 607 55.37 -16.76 -27.43
CA GLY A 607 56.38 -15.74 -27.16
C GLY A 607 56.99 -15.99 -25.78
#